data_AF-A0A136LD28-F1
#
_entry.id   AF-A0A136LD28-F1
#
_cell.length_a   1.000
_cell.length_b   1.000
_cell.length_c   1.000
_cell.angle_alpha   90.00
_cell.angle_beta   90.00
_cell.angle_gamma   90.00
#
_symmetry.space_group_name_H-M   'P 1'
#
loop_
_entity.id
_entity.type
_entity.pdbx_description
1 polymer ?
#
loop_
_entity_poly.entity_id
_entity_poly.type
_entity_poly.pdbx_seq_one_letter_code
_entity_poly.pdbx_strand_id
1 'polypeptide(L)'
;MAAYPASARNIPLWMQRARQSTERSSILVLLAGILLFIPLFFPQTLPRTSNYEHYLFRVDNYATALREGRLYPRWTPNALYGYGAPIAHFSPPLPAYLPALIQVMVTGDANAALRIAAGLMLASAGLFSYHWIARRMGASAGLTSAILYLYSPYIGLTAIHLQGDIRAIFIAALLPAWLWSVDRYALRRSSSFLLMVIFFAGLVLTEPKAALVALLMSAAVLSFAPIQHFNRSLRPMIGACLLGICVAACYWLPALAESGAVRFLPTALSLPRLSLTGFLTPPTLMDGNLLNPPPVLG
;
A
#
# COMPACT_ATOMS: atom_id res chain seq x y z
N MET A 1 38.49 -9.79 26.51
CA MET A 1 37.89 -8.45 26.73
C MET A 1 36.42 -8.52 26.36
N ALA A 2 35.55 -8.66 27.35
CA ALA A 2 34.10 -8.69 27.15
C ALA A 2 33.59 -7.26 26.91
N ALA A 3 33.04 -7.00 25.73
CA ALA A 3 32.38 -5.73 25.44
C ALA A 3 31.06 -5.69 26.22
N TYR A 4 31.01 -4.88 27.28
CA TYR A 4 29.77 -4.54 27.96
C TYR A 4 28.78 -3.97 26.94
N PRO A 5 27.51 -4.43 26.92
CA PRO A 5 26.50 -3.79 26.09
C PRO A 5 26.29 -2.37 26.64
N ALA A 6 26.66 -1.37 25.84
CA ALA A 6 26.44 0.04 26.19
C ALA A 6 24.96 0.22 26.56
N SER A 7 24.69 0.51 27.83
CA SER A 7 23.36 0.94 28.25
C SER A 7 22.98 2.16 27.42
N ALA A 8 21.70 2.28 27.04
CA ALA A 8 21.21 3.34 26.14
C ALA A 8 21.52 4.79 26.62
N ARG A 9 22.08 4.97 27.83
CA ARG A 9 22.52 6.26 28.40
C ARG A 9 23.97 6.64 28.08
N ASN A 10 24.81 5.74 27.58
CA ASN A 10 26.24 6.00 27.30
C ASN A 10 26.54 6.25 25.80
N ILE A 11 25.62 6.87 25.07
CA ILE A 11 25.91 7.36 23.70
C ILE A 11 26.29 8.84 23.72
N PRO A 12 27.26 9.29 22.90
CA PRO A 12 27.67 10.70 22.81
C PRO A 12 26.50 11.65 22.58
N LEU A 13 26.57 12.87 23.13
CA LEU A 13 25.49 13.87 23.05
C LEU A 13 25.02 14.17 21.62
N TRP A 14 25.91 14.13 20.64
CA TRP A 14 25.54 14.33 19.23
C TRP A 14 24.68 13.17 18.68
N MET A 15 24.93 11.92 19.10
CA MET A 15 24.09 10.78 18.75
C MET A 15 22.73 10.85 19.43
N GLN A 16 22.69 11.32 20.69
CA GLN A 16 21.43 11.56 21.41
C GLN A 16 20.59 12.62 20.68
N ARG A 17 21.19 13.74 20.28
CA ARG A 17 20.51 14.79 19.51
C ARG A 17 19.99 14.30 18.15
N ALA A 18 20.79 13.51 17.42
CA ALA A 18 20.37 12.93 16.13
C ALA A 18 19.23 11.91 16.28
N ARG A 19 19.23 11.13 17.37
CA ARG A 19 18.13 10.22 17.68
C ARG A 19 16.86 10.98 18.05
N GLN A 20 16.98 11.98 18.92
CA GLN A 20 15.85 12.83 19.33
C GLN A 20 15.24 13.58 18.14
N SER A 21 16.05 14.09 17.20
CA SER A 21 15.53 14.74 16.00
C SER A 21 14.75 13.75 15.13
N THR A 22 15.25 12.51 15.00
CA THR A 22 14.57 11.45 14.24
C THR A 22 13.23 11.05 14.89
N GLU A 23 13.21 10.91 16.21
CA GLU A 23 12.00 10.59 16.98
C GLU A 23 10.95 11.70 16.87
N ARG A 24 11.35 12.97 17.04
CA ARG A 24 10.46 14.13 16.87
C ARG A 24 9.89 14.21 15.45
N SER A 25 10.73 14.06 14.43
CA SER A 25 10.26 14.06 13.04
C SER A 25 9.30 12.91 12.75
N SER A 26 9.54 11.72 13.31
CA SER A 26 8.63 10.57 13.14
C SER A 26 7.24 10.87 13.74
N ILE A 27 7.19 11.50 14.91
CA ILE A 27 5.93 11.95 15.53
C ILE A 27 5.22 12.98 14.65
N LEU A 28 5.95 13.97 14.12
CA LEU A 28 5.38 14.97 13.21
C LEU A 28 4.81 14.34 11.94
N VAL A 29 5.49 13.35 11.38
CA VAL A 29 5.03 12.60 10.20
C VAL A 29 3.78 11.78 10.50
N LEU A 30 3.72 11.13 11.67
CA LEU A 30 2.52 10.41 12.11
C LEU A 30 1.35 11.38 12.29
N LEU A 31 1.57 12.54 12.92
CA LEU A 31 0.55 13.58 13.06
C LEU A 31 0.09 14.10 11.70
N ALA A 32 0.99 14.34 10.75
CA ALA A 32 0.65 14.75 9.39
C ALA A 32 -0.20 13.69 8.66
N GLY A 33 0.14 12.41 8.79
CA GLY A 33 -0.68 11.31 8.27
C GLY A 33 -2.06 11.25 8.91
N ILE A 34 -2.15 11.47 10.22
CA ILE A 34 -3.43 11.54 10.95
C ILE A 34 -4.25 12.77 10.53
N LEU A 35 -3.62 13.92 10.27
CA LEU A 35 -4.31 15.14 9.82
C LEU A 35 -4.97 14.94 8.45
N LEU A 36 -4.28 14.28 7.51
CA LEU A 36 -4.88 13.88 6.21
C LEU A 36 -6.07 12.93 6.37
N PHE A 37 -6.12 12.21 7.48
CA PHE A 37 -7.18 11.28 7.78
C PHE A 37 -8.41 11.93 8.41
N ILE A 38 -8.27 13.09 9.08
CA ILE A 38 -9.39 13.78 9.75
C ILE A 38 -10.59 14.02 8.82
N PRO A 39 -10.42 14.53 7.59
CA PRO A 39 -11.56 14.76 6.69
C PRO A 39 -12.39 13.49 6.40
N LEU A 40 -11.78 12.29 6.44
CA LEU A 40 -12.45 11.03 6.11
C LEU A 40 -13.50 10.60 7.15
N PHE A 41 -13.49 11.18 8.36
CA PHE A 41 -14.53 10.90 9.35
C PHE A 41 -15.82 11.66 9.10
N PHE A 42 -15.77 12.76 8.35
CA PHE A 42 -16.94 13.57 8.07
C PHE A 42 -17.75 12.94 6.92
N PRO A 43 -19.06 12.67 7.09
CA PRO A 43 -19.87 11.96 6.10
C PRO A 43 -19.92 12.58 4.70
N GLN A 44 -19.62 13.89 4.59
CA GLN A 44 -19.76 14.66 3.36
C GLN A 44 -18.53 14.60 2.44
N THR A 45 -17.43 13.97 2.87
CA THR A 45 -16.14 13.96 2.15
C THR A 45 -15.87 12.67 1.38
N LEU A 46 -16.74 11.67 1.53
CA LEU A 46 -16.62 10.41 0.80
C LEU A 46 -17.29 10.52 -0.56
N PRO A 47 -16.57 10.24 -1.66
CA PRO A 47 -17.15 10.29 -2.98
C PRO A 47 -18.23 9.20 -3.11
N ARG A 48 -19.46 9.62 -3.39
CA ARG A 48 -20.59 8.73 -3.71
C ARG A 48 -20.33 8.07 -5.07
N THR A 49 -20.72 6.81 -5.27
CA THR A 49 -20.48 6.04 -6.52
C THR A 49 -19.00 5.84 -6.88
N SER A 50 -18.15 5.69 -5.86
CA SER A 50 -16.70 5.55 -6.01
C SER A 50 -16.19 4.14 -5.70
N ASN A 51 -14.89 3.89 -5.91
CA ASN A 51 -14.26 2.62 -5.51
C ASN A 51 -14.42 2.33 -4.01
N TYR A 52 -14.70 3.35 -3.20
CA TYR A 52 -14.94 3.21 -1.76
C TYR A 52 -16.10 2.27 -1.45
N GLU A 53 -17.23 2.43 -2.14
CA GLU A 53 -18.44 1.61 -1.92
C GLU A 53 -18.18 0.15 -2.28
N HIS A 54 -17.40 -0.10 -3.34
CA HIS A 54 -16.95 -1.45 -3.71
C HIS A 54 -16.10 -2.08 -2.62
N TYR A 55 -15.18 -1.32 -2.00
CA TYR A 55 -14.39 -1.83 -0.89
C TYR A 55 -15.21 -2.06 0.37
N LEU A 56 -16.16 -1.17 0.67
CA LEU A 56 -17.07 -1.33 1.81
C LEU A 56 -17.87 -2.64 1.71
N PHE A 57 -18.44 -2.92 0.53
CA PHE A 57 -19.13 -4.18 0.25
C PHE A 57 -18.20 -5.38 0.43
N ARG A 58 -16.96 -5.33 -0.11
CA ARG A 58 -16.00 -6.43 0.03
C ARG A 58 -15.60 -6.66 1.49
N VAL A 59 -15.36 -5.60 2.26
CA VAL A 59 -15.01 -5.67 3.69
C VAL A 59 -16.09 -6.41 4.47
N ASP A 60 -17.35 -6.05 4.27
CA ASP A 60 -18.46 -6.68 4.97
C ASP A 60 -18.63 -8.18 4.62
N ASN A 61 -18.46 -8.54 3.34
CA ASN A 61 -18.46 -9.94 2.92
C ASN A 61 -17.30 -10.74 3.54
N TYR A 62 -16.08 -10.17 3.56
CA TYR A 62 -14.94 -10.81 4.22
C TYR A 62 -15.19 -10.96 5.72
N ALA A 63 -15.72 -9.94 6.39
CA ALA A 63 -16.00 -9.98 7.82
C ALA A 63 -17.07 -11.03 8.16
N THR A 64 -18.12 -11.13 7.35
CA THR A 64 -19.15 -12.17 7.50
C THR A 64 -18.54 -13.56 7.37
N ALA A 65 -17.76 -13.81 6.33
CA ALA A 65 -17.07 -15.09 6.16
C ALA A 65 -16.13 -15.43 7.33
N LEU A 66 -15.39 -14.44 7.84
CA LEU A 66 -14.51 -14.63 9.00
C LEU A 66 -15.29 -15.00 10.27
N ARG A 67 -16.45 -14.39 10.51
CA ARG A 67 -17.35 -14.74 11.63
C ARG A 67 -17.88 -16.17 11.50
N GLU A 68 -18.05 -16.67 10.28
CA GLU A 68 -18.45 -18.05 9.97
C GLU A 68 -17.27 -19.04 10.02
N GLY A 69 -16.07 -18.60 10.39
CA GLY A 69 -14.87 -19.46 10.46
C GLY A 69 -14.19 -19.72 9.10
N ARG A 70 -14.59 -19.01 8.03
CA ARG A 70 -14.00 -19.13 6.70
C ARG A 70 -12.88 -18.11 6.53
N LEU A 71 -11.65 -18.57 6.74
CA LEU A 71 -10.45 -17.70 6.70
C LEU A 71 -10.20 -17.07 5.33
N TYR A 72 -10.59 -17.70 4.22
CA TYR A 72 -10.39 -17.13 2.89
C TYR A 72 -11.63 -17.39 2.01
N PRO A 73 -12.65 -16.52 2.06
CA PRO A 73 -13.83 -16.68 1.23
C PRO A 73 -13.47 -16.40 -0.23
N ARG A 74 -13.62 -17.42 -1.09
CA ARG A 74 -13.42 -17.28 -2.55
C ARG A 74 -14.69 -16.81 -3.26
N TRP A 75 -15.84 -17.12 -2.68
CA TRP A 75 -17.16 -16.75 -3.18
C TRP A 75 -17.73 -15.57 -2.39
N THR A 76 -18.40 -14.66 -3.08
CA THR A 76 -19.10 -13.50 -2.51
C THR A 76 -20.60 -13.69 -2.74
N PRO A 77 -21.37 -14.19 -1.75
CA PRO A 77 -22.77 -14.59 -1.94
C PRO A 77 -23.69 -13.43 -2.35
N ASN A 78 -23.49 -12.26 -1.73
CA ASN A 78 -24.37 -11.11 -1.92
C ASN A 78 -24.04 -10.28 -3.18
N ALA A 79 -23.09 -10.74 -4.01
CA ALA A 79 -22.75 -10.06 -5.25
C ALA A 79 -23.82 -10.30 -6.33
N LEU A 80 -23.85 -9.45 -7.35
CA LEU A 80 -24.76 -9.57 -8.51
C LEU A 80 -26.22 -9.78 -8.08
N TYR A 81 -26.79 -8.90 -7.26
CA TYR A 81 -28.17 -9.02 -6.77
C TYR A 81 -28.51 -10.34 -6.05
N GLY A 82 -27.50 -10.99 -5.44
CA GLY A 82 -27.67 -12.23 -4.67
C GLY A 82 -27.41 -13.53 -5.46
N TYR A 83 -27.08 -13.45 -6.76
CA TYR A 83 -26.61 -14.61 -7.52
C TYR A 83 -25.20 -15.08 -7.09
N GLY A 84 -24.44 -14.17 -6.48
CA GLY A 84 -23.08 -14.40 -6.03
C GLY A 84 -22.05 -14.35 -7.15
N ALA A 85 -20.79 -14.12 -6.77
CA ALA A 85 -19.68 -14.04 -7.71
C ALA A 85 -18.33 -14.39 -7.04
N PRO A 86 -17.35 -14.90 -7.79
CA PRO A 86 -16.02 -15.25 -7.26
C PRO A 86 -15.08 -14.03 -7.17
N ILE A 87 -15.57 -12.89 -6.66
CA ILE A 87 -14.82 -11.61 -6.64
C ILE A 87 -13.53 -11.76 -5.83
N ALA A 88 -13.63 -12.36 -4.64
CA ALA A 88 -12.50 -12.56 -3.74
C ALA A 88 -11.51 -13.63 -4.23
N HIS A 89 -11.92 -14.50 -5.16
CA HIS A 89 -11.03 -15.47 -5.80
C HIS A 89 -10.10 -14.81 -6.81
N PHE A 90 -10.63 -13.90 -7.65
CA PHE A 90 -9.88 -13.28 -8.75
C PHE A 90 -9.33 -11.88 -8.45
N SER A 91 -9.60 -11.32 -7.26
CA SER A 91 -9.13 -9.99 -6.87
C SER A 91 -8.14 -10.06 -5.70
N PRO A 92 -7.07 -9.25 -5.70
CA PRO A 92 -6.14 -9.18 -4.56
C PRO A 92 -6.88 -8.88 -3.25
N PRO A 93 -6.63 -9.65 -2.17
CA PRO A 93 -7.47 -9.64 -0.99
C PRO A 93 -7.10 -8.54 0.01
N LEU A 94 -5.83 -8.16 0.14
CA LEU A 94 -5.31 -7.40 1.29
C LEU A 94 -6.06 -6.09 1.58
N PRO A 95 -6.43 -5.25 0.59
CA PRO A 95 -7.08 -3.97 0.86
C PRO A 95 -8.51 -4.09 1.41
N ALA A 96 -9.16 -5.25 1.23
CA ALA A 96 -10.46 -5.55 1.84
C ALA A 96 -10.33 -6.45 3.08
N TYR A 97 -9.38 -7.38 3.07
CA TYR A 97 -9.18 -8.36 4.13
C TYR A 97 -8.67 -7.72 5.43
N LEU A 98 -7.72 -6.78 5.35
CA LEU A 98 -7.21 -6.09 6.55
C LEU A 98 -8.31 -5.28 7.26
N PRO A 99 -9.09 -4.43 6.58
CA PRO A 99 -10.23 -3.78 7.24
C PRO A 99 -11.30 -4.76 7.69
N ALA A 100 -11.54 -5.89 7.00
CA ALA A 100 -12.48 -6.90 7.50
C ALA A 100 -12.05 -7.51 8.84
N LEU A 101 -10.74 -7.76 9.03
CA LEU A 101 -10.21 -8.15 10.33
C LEU A 101 -10.46 -7.07 11.40
N ILE A 102 -10.26 -5.80 11.06
CA ILE A 102 -10.55 -4.68 11.97
C ILE A 102 -12.04 -4.60 12.30
N GLN A 103 -12.92 -4.85 11.33
CA GLN A 103 -14.36 -4.89 11.55
C GLN A 103 -14.75 -5.99 12.54
N VAL A 104 -14.22 -7.20 12.35
CA VAL A 104 -14.55 -8.34 13.22
C VAL A 104 -14.00 -8.15 14.63
N MET A 105 -12.77 -7.63 14.76
CA MET A 105 -12.05 -7.60 16.04
C MET A 105 -12.22 -6.32 16.85
N VAL A 106 -12.56 -5.19 16.21
CA VAL A 106 -12.49 -3.86 16.85
C VAL A 106 -13.79 -3.08 16.70
N THR A 107 -14.25 -2.83 15.47
CA THR A 107 -15.29 -1.79 15.26
C THR A 107 -16.70 -2.32 15.17
N GLY A 108 -16.92 -3.57 14.71
CA GLY A 108 -18.24 -4.07 14.31
C GLY A 108 -18.80 -3.44 13.02
N ASP A 109 -18.39 -2.23 12.68
CA ASP A 109 -18.81 -1.44 11.52
C ASP A 109 -17.77 -1.44 10.39
N ALA A 110 -18.19 -1.78 9.17
CA ALA A 110 -17.32 -1.90 7.99
C ALA A 110 -16.75 -0.55 7.57
N ASN A 111 -17.55 0.53 7.68
CA ASN A 111 -17.16 1.87 7.26
C ASN A 111 -16.07 2.44 8.19
N ALA A 112 -16.26 2.31 9.50
CA ALA A 112 -15.25 2.65 10.50
C ALA A 112 -13.98 1.82 10.33
N ALA A 113 -14.10 0.51 10.09
CA ALA A 113 -12.94 -0.36 9.87
C ALA A 113 -12.12 0.04 8.64
N LEU A 114 -12.80 0.34 7.52
CA LEU A 114 -12.16 0.77 6.28
C LEU A 114 -11.43 2.10 6.45
N ARG A 115 -12.04 3.06 7.14
CA ARG A 115 -11.40 4.35 7.50
C ARG A 115 -10.16 4.11 8.36
N ILE A 116 -10.26 3.33 9.42
CA ILE A 116 -9.12 3.02 10.30
C ILE A 116 -7.99 2.38 9.50
N ALA A 117 -8.29 1.38 8.65
CA ALA A 117 -7.30 0.75 7.78
C ALA A 117 -6.62 1.77 6.86
N ALA A 118 -7.38 2.63 6.20
CA ALA A 118 -6.84 3.67 5.33
C ALA A 118 -5.94 4.66 6.09
N GLY A 119 -6.36 5.11 7.28
CA GLY A 119 -5.58 6.00 8.14
C GLY A 119 -4.27 5.36 8.61
N LEU A 120 -4.30 4.08 9.01
CA LEU A 120 -3.09 3.32 9.37
C LEU A 120 -2.13 3.20 8.20
N MET A 121 -2.64 2.95 6.99
CA MET A 121 -1.81 2.84 5.79
C MET A 121 -1.22 4.20 5.39
N LEU A 122 -1.97 5.31 5.48
CA LEU A 122 -1.42 6.65 5.25
C LEU A 122 -0.35 7.04 6.27
N ALA A 123 -0.58 6.80 7.56
CA ALA A 123 0.43 7.02 8.59
C ALA A 123 1.69 6.19 8.33
N SER A 124 1.52 4.93 7.92
CA SER A 124 2.62 4.04 7.53
C SER A 124 3.36 4.57 6.29
N ALA A 125 2.64 5.07 5.29
CA ALA A 125 3.21 5.66 4.09
C ALA A 125 4.18 6.80 4.41
N GLY A 126 3.74 7.74 5.24
CA GLY A 126 4.58 8.84 5.72
C GLY A 126 5.80 8.34 6.48
N LEU A 127 5.60 7.40 7.41
CA LEU A 127 6.67 6.87 8.26
C LEU A 127 7.75 6.13 7.46
N PHE A 128 7.35 5.31 6.49
CA PHE A 128 8.30 4.59 5.64
C PHE A 128 9.00 5.51 4.65
N SER A 129 8.30 6.49 4.06
CA SER A 129 8.96 7.51 3.22
C SER A 129 9.96 8.33 4.02
N TYR A 130 9.60 8.72 5.25
CA TYR A 130 10.47 9.44 6.17
C TYR A 130 11.74 8.64 6.44
N HIS A 131 11.62 7.40 6.91
CA HIS A 131 12.78 6.60 7.28
C HIS A 131 13.63 6.16 6.10
N TRP A 132 13.04 6.03 4.91
CA TRP A 132 13.80 5.72 3.71
C TRP A 132 14.73 6.88 3.32
N ILE A 133 14.21 8.10 3.25
CA ILE A 133 15.00 9.27 2.86
C ILE A 133 15.88 9.78 4.00
N ALA A 134 15.41 9.77 5.24
CA ALA A 134 16.18 10.27 6.38
C ALA A 134 17.52 9.53 6.58
N ARG A 135 17.59 8.26 6.19
CA ARG A 135 18.82 7.47 6.22
C ARG A 135 19.86 7.89 5.19
N ARG A 136 19.42 8.47 4.08
CA ARG A 136 20.27 8.85 2.95
C ARG A 136 20.70 10.31 3.03
N MET A 137 19.81 11.17 3.50
CA MET A 137 19.95 12.63 3.38
C MET A 137 19.68 13.38 4.71
N GLY A 138 19.46 12.67 5.82
CA GLY A 138 19.22 13.26 7.14
C GLY A 138 17.74 13.56 7.44
N ALA A 139 17.45 13.82 8.72
CA ALA A 139 16.08 13.93 9.25
C ALA A 139 15.23 15.04 8.59
N SER A 140 15.83 16.17 8.20
CA SER A 140 15.11 17.27 7.53
C SER A 140 14.61 16.83 6.14
N ALA A 141 15.49 16.27 5.30
CA ALA A 141 15.13 15.75 3.99
C ALA A 141 14.09 14.63 4.09
N GLY A 142 14.21 13.76 5.11
CA GLY A 142 13.21 12.75 5.40
C GLY A 142 11.82 13.34 5.70
N LEU A 143 11.77 14.37 6.55
CA LEU A 143 10.51 15.04 6.91
C LEU A 143 9.88 15.70 5.69
N THR A 144 10.68 16.44 4.92
CA THR A 144 10.22 17.07 3.67
C THR A 144 9.69 16.03 2.69
N SER A 145 10.40 14.91 2.50
CA SER A 145 9.94 13.82 1.62
C SER A 145 8.62 13.24 2.08
N ALA A 146 8.44 12.99 3.38
CA ALA A 146 7.21 12.42 3.90
C ALA A 146 6.01 13.36 3.71
N ILE A 147 6.20 14.67 3.96
CA ILE A 147 5.15 15.67 3.74
C ILE A 147 4.81 15.76 2.24
N LEU A 148 5.82 15.89 1.36
CA LEU A 148 5.59 15.96 -0.09
C LEU A 148 4.93 14.71 -0.65
N TYR A 149 5.27 13.53 -0.11
CA TYR A 149 4.67 12.27 -0.52
C TYR A 149 3.20 12.20 -0.11
N LEU A 150 2.90 12.40 1.17
CA LEU A 150 1.56 12.34 1.73
C LEU A 150 0.60 13.37 1.12
N TYR A 151 1.05 14.61 0.96
CA TYR A 151 0.27 15.71 0.40
C TYR A 151 0.42 15.85 -1.12
N SER A 152 1.00 14.85 -1.79
CA SER A 152 1.03 14.84 -3.25
C SER A 152 -0.40 14.89 -3.80
N PRO A 153 -0.65 15.59 -4.92
CA PRO A 153 -2.01 15.73 -5.47
C PRO A 153 -2.72 14.40 -5.72
N TYR A 154 -1.96 13.36 -6.07
CA TYR A 154 -2.53 12.04 -6.26
C TYR A 154 -2.94 11.40 -4.94
N ILE A 155 -2.05 11.32 -3.93
CA ILE A 155 -2.36 10.62 -2.67
C ILE A 155 -3.35 11.43 -1.83
N GLY A 156 -3.02 12.70 -1.55
CA GLY A 156 -3.78 13.53 -0.61
C GLY A 156 -5.14 14.00 -1.12
N LEU A 157 -5.37 14.02 -2.45
CA LEU A 157 -6.63 14.47 -3.04
C LEU A 157 -7.28 13.37 -3.88
N THR A 158 -6.57 12.86 -4.90
CA THR A 158 -7.20 12.02 -5.93
C THR A 158 -7.59 10.65 -5.40
N ALA A 159 -6.65 9.91 -4.82
CA ALA A 159 -6.86 8.55 -4.33
C ALA A 159 -7.89 8.50 -3.20
N ILE A 160 -7.82 9.46 -2.27
CA ILE A 160 -8.66 9.50 -1.07
C ILE A 160 -10.03 10.12 -1.38
N HIS A 161 -10.07 11.35 -1.89
CA HIS A 161 -11.29 12.16 -1.95
C HIS A 161 -12.04 12.08 -3.28
N LEU A 162 -11.34 11.83 -4.38
CA LEU A 162 -11.99 11.73 -5.70
C LEU A 162 -12.37 10.29 -6.04
N GLN A 163 -11.44 9.34 -5.87
CA GLN A 163 -11.63 7.96 -6.31
C GLN A 163 -12.07 7.01 -5.19
N GLY A 164 -11.75 7.32 -3.93
CA GLY A 164 -11.91 6.36 -2.84
C GLY A 164 -11.12 5.06 -3.08
N ASP A 165 -9.98 5.13 -3.77
CA ASP A 165 -9.17 3.97 -4.14
C ASP A 165 -8.33 3.51 -2.93
N ILE A 166 -8.94 2.65 -2.11
CA ILE A 166 -8.30 2.03 -0.95
C ILE A 166 -7.03 1.26 -1.35
N ARG A 167 -7.01 0.64 -2.53
CA ARG A 167 -5.82 -0.07 -3.00
C ARG A 167 -4.68 0.90 -3.30
N ALA A 168 -4.95 2.06 -3.89
CA ALA A 168 -3.93 3.09 -4.08
C ALA A 168 -3.33 3.55 -2.74
N ILE A 169 -4.14 3.68 -1.68
CA ILE A 169 -3.66 4.00 -0.32
C ILE A 169 -2.74 2.90 0.23
N PHE A 170 -3.09 1.63 0.00
CA PHE A 170 -2.23 0.51 0.42
C PHE A 170 -0.90 0.50 -0.35
N ILE A 171 -0.92 0.72 -1.66
CA ILE A 171 0.29 0.83 -2.49
C ILE A 171 1.16 1.99 -1.99
N ALA A 172 0.55 3.14 -1.68
CA ALA A 172 1.25 4.31 -1.16
C ALA A 172 2.01 4.01 0.14
N ALA A 173 1.51 3.09 0.98
CA ALA A 173 2.23 2.69 2.17
C ALA A 173 3.32 1.63 1.90
N LEU A 174 2.96 0.61 1.12
CA LEU A 174 3.79 -0.59 0.95
C LEU A 174 4.99 -0.35 0.03
N LEU A 175 4.87 0.57 -0.93
CA LEU A 175 5.94 0.89 -1.87
C LEU A 175 7.16 1.53 -1.16
N PRO A 176 7.02 2.61 -0.36
CA PRO A 176 8.15 3.12 0.42
C PRO A 176 8.59 2.13 1.51
N ALA A 177 7.68 1.33 2.08
CA ALA A 177 8.04 0.29 3.06
C ALA A 177 8.99 -0.77 2.47
N TRP A 178 8.70 -1.20 1.24
CA TRP A 178 9.56 -2.08 0.46
C TRP A 178 10.94 -1.45 0.22
N LEU A 179 11.00 -0.23 -0.33
CA LEU A 179 12.26 0.46 -0.63
C LEU A 179 13.09 0.70 0.64
N TRP A 180 12.43 1.06 1.74
CA TRP A 180 13.04 1.18 3.06
C TRP A 180 13.62 -0.15 3.56
N SER A 181 12.92 -1.27 3.37
CA SER A 181 13.38 -2.59 3.79
C SER A 181 14.59 -3.06 2.98
N VAL A 182 14.61 -2.77 1.67
CA VAL A 182 15.75 -3.00 0.77
C VAL A 182 16.97 -2.23 1.23
N ASP A 183 16.81 -0.94 1.50
CA ASP A 183 17.88 -0.08 2.03
C ASP A 183 18.38 -0.53 3.41
N ARG A 184 17.47 -0.96 4.29
CA ARG A 184 17.78 -1.40 5.67
C ARG A 184 18.64 -2.66 5.70
N TYR A 185 18.51 -3.53 4.71
CA TYR A 185 19.11 -4.86 4.73
C TYR A 185 20.63 -4.85 4.87
N ALA A 186 21.29 -3.83 4.30
CA ALA A 186 22.74 -3.67 4.43
C ALA A 186 23.22 -3.50 5.88
N LEU A 187 22.35 -3.07 6.81
CA LEU A 187 22.65 -2.85 8.22
C LEU A 187 22.14 -3.96 9.13
N ARG A 188 20.93 -4.52 8.86
CA ARG A 188 20.29 -5.54 9.71
C ARG A 188 19.71 -6.67 8.86
N ARG A 189 20.49 -7.71 8.60
CA ARG A 189 20.17 -8.74 7.59
C ARG A 189 18.89 -9.53 7.87
N SER A 190 18.77 -10.23 9.00
CA SER A 190 17.65 -11.18 9.21
C SER A 190 16.28 -10.50 9.32
N SER A 191 16.14 -9.47 10.16
CA SER A 191 14.88 -8.76 10.32
C SER A 191 14.48 -7.97 9.07
N SER A 192 15.43 -7.43 8.32
CA SER A 192 15.11 -6.75 7.06
C SER A 192 14.69 -7.72 5.97
N PHE A 193 15.24 -8.95 5.94
CA PHE A 193 14.79 -9.98 5.01
C PHE A 193 13.31 -10.32 5.21
N LEU A 194 12.91 -10.56 6.46
CA LEU A 194 11.51 -10.84 6.78
C LEU A 194 10.59 -9.68 6.38
N LEU A 195 11.02 -8.43 6.66
CA LEU A 195 10.27 -7.24 6.25
C LEU A 195 10.15 -7.12 4.73
N MET A 196 11.21 -7.43 3.97
CA MET A 196 11.15 -7.48 2.51
C MET A 196 10.10 -8.49 2.04
N VAL A 197 10.11 -9.71 2.59
CA VAL A 197 9.12 -10.76 2.24
C VAL A 197 7.70 -10.27 2.54
N ILE A 198 7.48 -9.70 3.72
CA ILE A 198 6.16 -9.19 4.16
C ILE A 198 5.68 -8.06 3.25
N PHE A 199 6.50 -7.04 2.98
CA PHE A 199 6.08 -5.91 2.15
C PHE A 199 5.91 -6.30 0.69
N PHE A 200 6.74 -7.21 0.16
CA PHE A 200 6.58 -7.71 -1.20
C PHE A 200 5.31 -8.55 -1.35
N ALA A 201 5.06 -9.48 -0.42
CA ALA A 201 3.81 -10.24 -0.37
C ALA A 201 2.61 -9.30 -0.24
N GLY A 202 2.70 -8.27 0.60
CA GLY A 202 1.70 -7.23 0.74
C GLY A 202 1.41 -6.52 -0.58
N LEU A 203 2.44 -6.12 -1.32
CA LEU A 203 2.29 -5.51 -2.65
C LEU A 203 1.58 -6.45 -3.62
N VAL A 204 1.96 -7.73 -3.66
CA VAL A 204 1.30 -8.73 -4.53
C VAL A 204 -0.18 -8.93 -4.13
N LEU A 205 -0.47 -9.00 -2.84
CA LEU A 205 -1.83 -9.15 -2.30
C LEU A 205 -2.66 -7.87 -2.35
N THR A 206 -2.07 -6.72 -2.67
CA THR A 206 -2.74 -5.45 -2.92
C THR A 206 -2.95 -5.20 -4.42
N GLU A 207 -1.89 -5.28 -5.22
CA GLU A 207 -1.88 -5.08 -6.67
C GLU A 207 -0.58 -5.66 -7.25
N PRO A 208 -0.61 -6.81 -7.95
CA PRO A 208 0.60 -7.44 -8.49
C PRO A 208 1.46 -6.51 -9.38
N LYS A 209 0.82 -5.58 -10.10
CA LYS A 209 1.52 -4.57 -10.91
C LYS A 209 2.35 -3.61 -10.05
N ALA A 210 1.89 -3.28 -8.85
CA ALA A 210 2.65 -2.44 -7.91
C ALA A 210 3.91 -3.16 -7.41
N ALA A 211 3.88 -4.49 -7.25
CA ALA A 211 5.08 -5.28 -6.94
C ALA A 211 6.13 -5.17 -8.06
N LEU A 212 5.71 -5.17 -9.33
CA LEU A 212 6.63 -4.94 -10.46
C LEU A 212 7.24 -3.53 -10.42
N VAL A 213 6.42 -2.50 -10.18
CA VAL A 213 6.91 -1.12 -10.02
C VAL A 213 7.93 -1.04 -8.88
N ALA A 214 7.67 -1.71 -7.75
CA ALA A 214 8.58 -1.77 -6.62
C ALA A 214 9.95 -2.38 -6.97
N LEU A 215 9.97 -3.43 -7.80
CA LEU A 215 11.21 -4.01 -8.34
C LEU A 215 11.98 -3.03 -9.22
N LEU A 216 11.30 -2.39 -10.16
CA LEU A 216 11.92 -1.42 -11.07
C LEU A 216 12.50 -0.23 -10.30
N MET A 217 11.76 0.30 -9.33
CA MET A 217 12.25 1.36 -8.45
C MET A 217 13.45 0.90 -7.62
N SER A 218 13.44 -0.33 -7.12
CA SER A 218 14.57 -0.87 -6.36
C SER A 218 15.82 -1.03 -7.22
N ALA A 219 15.66 -1.50 -8.46
CA ALA A 219 16.75 -1.59 -9.42
C ALA A 219 17.35 -0.21 -9.71
N ALA A 220 16.51 0.80 -9.93
CA ALA A 220 16.94 2.19 -10.11
C ALA A 220 17.63 2.75 -8.87
N VAL A 221 17.10 2.50 -7.67
CA VAL A 221 17.72 3.00 -6.42
C VAL A 221 19.06 2.31 -6.13
N LEU A 222 19.18 1.03 -6.44
CA LEU A 222 20.41 0.26 -6.26
C LEU A 222 21.46 0.57 -7.32
N SER A 223 21.09 1.03 -8.53
CA SER A 223 22.07 1.40 -9.57
C SER A 223 22.87 2.65 -9.21
N PHE A 224 22.30 3.56 -8.40
CA PHE A 224 23.02 4.71 -7.82
C PHE A 224 23.80 4.37 -6.54
N ALA A 225 23.70 3.15 -6.03
CA ALA A 225 24.41 2.73 -4.81
C ALA A 225 25.82 2.20 -5.15
N PRO A 226 26.78 2.25 -4.22
CA PRO A 226 28.07 1.61 -4.40
C PRO A 226 27.91 0.12 -4.77
N ILE A 227 28.73 -0.40 -5.69
CA ILE A 227 28.58 -1.76 -6.24
C ILE A 227 28.58 -2.86 -5.16
N GLN A 228 29.28 -2.61 -4.04
CA GLN A 228 29.28 -3.51 -2.88
C GLN A 228 27.90 -3.59 -2.21
N HIS A 229 27.18 -2.47 -2.13
CA HIS A 229 25.82 -2.42 -1.62
C HIS A 229 24.84 -3.10 -2.58
N PHE A 230 24.97 -2.84 -3.89
CA PHE A 230 24.19 -3.51 -4.93
C PHE A 230 24.29 -5.04 -4.81
N ASN A 231 25.51 -5.59 -4.80
CA ASN A 231 25.74 -7.04 -4.71
C ASN A 231 25.24 -7.66 -3.40
N ARG A 232 25.32 -6.91 -2.29
CA ARG A 232 24.85 -7.37 -0.98
C ARG A 232 23.32 -7.41 -0.88
N SER A 233 22.63 -6.53 -1.59
CA SER A 233 21.16 -6.41 -1.52
C SER A 233 20.43 -7.20 -2.61
N LEU A 234 21.06 -7.47 -3.76
CA LEU A 234 20.39 -8.12 -4.90
C LEU A 234 19.93 -9.56 -4.61
N ARG A 235 20.82 -10.43 -4.14
CA ARG A 235 20.49 -11.84 -3.82
C ARG A 235 19.35 -11.97 -2.79
N PRO A 236 19.40 -11.29 -1.63
CA PRO A 236 18.31 -11.36 -0.67
C PRO A 236 17.04 -10.70 -1.17
N MET A 237 17.12 -9.66 -2.00
CA MET A 237 15.94 -9.08 -2.64
C MET A 237 15.24 -10.12 -3.53
N ILE A 238 15.98 -10.82 -4.39
CA ILE A 238 15.44 -11.91 -5.23
C ILE A 238 14.81 -13.00 -4.35
N GLY A 239 15.51 -13.45 -3.31
CA GLY A 239 14.98 -14.43 -2.37
C GLY A 239 13.70 -13.96 -1.67
N ALA A 240 13.63 -12.70 -1.26
CA ALA A 240 12.46 -12.12 -0.63
C ALA A 240 11.28 -11.99 -1.60
N CYS A 241 11.55 -11.67 -2.87
CA CYS A 241 10.53 -11.63 -3.91
C CYS A 241 9.94 -13.01 -4.19
N LEU A 242 10.78 -14.03 -4.34
CA LEU A 242 10.34 -15.41 -4.54
C LEU A 242 9.49 -15.89 -3.35
N LEU A 243 9.96 -15.68 -2.12
CA LEU A 243 9.19 -16.03 -0.93
C LEU A 243 7.91 -15.21 -0.81
N GLY A 244 7.93 -13.92 -1.16
CA GLY A 244 6.73 -13.08 -1.14
C GLY A 244 5.67 -13.54 -2.15
N ILE A 245 6.08 -14.00 -3.33
CA ILE A 245 5.20 -14.63 -4.33
C ILE A 245 4.63 -15.94 -3.77
N CYS A 246 5.45 -16.76 -3.10
CA CYS A 246 4.99 -17.99 -2.46
C CYS A 246 4.00 -17.72 -1.32
N VAL A 247 4.22 -16.71 -0.49
CA VAL A 247 3.29 -16.30 0.57
C VAL A 247 1.94 -15.86 -0.02
N ALA A 248 1.97 -15.17 -1.17
CA ALA A 248 0.76 -14.74 -1.87
C ALA A 248 0.08 -15.86 -2.71
N ALA A 249 0.64 -17.08 -2.74
CA ALA A 249 0.13 -18.18 -3.58
C ALA A 249 -1.31 -18.60 -3.24
N CYS A 250 -1.76 -18.40 -2.00
CA CYS A 250 -3.15 -18.67 -1.61
C CYS A 250 -4.18 -17.89 -2.44
N TYR A 251 -3.79 -16.72 -2.97
CA TYR A 251 -4.56 -15.87 -3.85
C TYR A 251 -4.32 -16.22 -5.32
N TRP A 252 -3.08 -16.08 -5.82
CA TRP A 252 -2.86 -16.06 -7.27
C TRP A 252 -2.86 -17.46 -7.90
N LEU A 253 -2.46 -18.51 -7.16
CA LEU A 253 -2.32 -19.85 -7.74
C LEU A 253 -3.69 -20.45 -8.14
N PRO A 254 -4.73 -20.43 -7.27
CA PRO A 254 -6.08 -20.85 -7.67
C PRO A 254 -6.68 -19.97 -8.76
N ALA A 255 -6.50 -18.65 -8.65
CA ALA A 255 -7.01 -17.69 -9.64
C ALA A 255 -6.41 -17.94 -11.05
N LEU A 256 -5.14 -18.31 -11.11
CA LEU A 256 -4.47 -18.65 -12.37
C LEU A 256 -4.97 -19.99 -12.92
N ALA A 257 -5.11 -21.01 -12.06
CA ALA A 257 -5.61 -22.33 -12.46
C ALA A 257 -7.04 -22.27 -13.02
N GLU A 258 -7.88 -21.39 -12.47
CA GLU A 258 -9.28 -21.21 -12.90
C GLU A 258 -9.48 -20.01 -13.84
N SER A 259 -8.40 -19.41 -14.34
CA SER A 259 -8.50 -18.22 -15.22
C SER A 259 -9.29 -18.48 -16.51
N GLY A 260 -9.32 -19.73 -16.99
CA GLY A 260 -10.12 -20.14 -18.15
C GLY A 260 -11.64 -20.14 -17.90
N ALA A 261 -12.10 -20.08 -16.64
CA ALA A 261 -13.52 -20.05 -16.28
C ALA A 261 -14.13 -18.65 -16.34
N VAL A 262 -13.32 -17.60 -16.54
CA VAL A 262 -13.77 -16.20 -16.55
C VAL A 262 -13.25 -15.48 -17.77
N ARG A 263 -14.06 -14.57 -18.32
CA ARG A 263 -13.63 -13.66 -19.37
C ARG A 263 -13.22 -12.33 -18.76
N PHE A 264 -11.94 -11.97 -18.88
CA PHE A 264 -11.46 -10.65 -18.52
C PHE A 264 -11.94 -9.64 -19.57
N LEU A 265 -12.84 -8.76 -19.16
CA LEU A 265 -13.30 -7.67 -20.02
C LEU A 265 -12.28 -6.53 -19.98
N PRO A 266 -11.94 -5.93 -21.13
CA PRO A 266 -11.14 -4.73 -21.15
C PRO A 266 -11.89 -3.64 -20.39
N THR A 267 -11.18 -2.86 -19.58
CA THR A 267 -11.77 -1.71 -18.90
C THR A 267 -12.31 -0.76 -19.96
N ALA A 268 -13.60 -0.39 -19.88
CA ALA A 268 -14.27 0.46 -20.87
C ALA A 268 -13.73 1.92 -20.91
N LEU A 269 -12.71 2.22 -20.09
CA LEU A 269 -11.99 3.49 -20.13
C LEU A 269 -11.03 3.48 -21.32
N SER A 270 -11.44 4.14 -22.40
CA SER A 270 -10.56 4.59 -23.48
C SER A 270 -9.59 5.64 -22.92
N LEU A 271 -8.52 5.19 -22.27
CA LEU A 271 -7.42 6.06 -21.91
C LEU A 271 -6.89 6.71 -23.20
N PRO A 272 -6.70 8.05 -23.22
CA PRO A 272 -6.10 8.70 -24.37
C PRO A 272 -4.75 8.02 -24.66
N ARG A 273 -4.54 7.61 -25.91
CA ARG A 273 -3.27 7.01 -26.32
C ARG A 273 -2.16 8.00 -25.99
N LEU A 274 -1.19 7.57 -25.19
CA LEU A 274 -0.02 8.38 -24.87
C LEU A 274 0.73 8.68 -26.17
N SER A 275 0.62 9.91 -26.65
CA SER A 275 1.43 10.43 -27.75
C SER A 275 2.43 11.44 -27.20
N LEU A 276 3.58 11.58 -27.88
CA LEU A 276 4.56 12.63 -27.53
C LEU A 276 3.92 14.02 -27.55
N THR A 277 2.98 14.25 -28.47
CA THR A 277 2.18 15.48 -28.54
C THR A 277 1.24 15.63 -27.35
N GLY A 278 0.72 14.52 -26.82
CA GLY A 278 -0.16 14.48 -25.64
C GLY A 278 0.52 14.95 -24.35
N PHE A 279 1.85 14.88 -24.25
CA PHE A 279 2.59 15.46 -23.12
C PHE A 279 2.69 16.99 -23.21
N LEU A 280 2.54 17.56 -24.41
CA LEU A 280 2.55 19.01 -24.65
C LEU A 280 1.15 19.61 -24.65
N THR A 281 0.11 18.79 -24.77
CA THR A 281 -1.27 19.27 -24.65
C THR A 281 -1.60 19.58 -23.18
N PRO A 282 -2.19 20.75 -22.89
CA PRO A 282 -2.63 21.08 -21.54
C PRO A 282 -3.65 20.03 -21.07
N PRO A 283 -3.65 19.68 -19.77
CA PRO A 283 -4.60 18.73 -19.23
C PRO A 283 -6.02 19.25 -19.44
N THR A 284 -6.85 18.46 -20.11
CA THR A 284 -8.27 18.75 -20.27
C THR A 284 -9.05 18.13 -19.11
N LEU A 285 -10.08 18.82 -18.63
CA LEU A 285 -11.03 18.26 -17.67
C LEU A 285 -11.74 17.08 -18.34
N MET A 286 -11.51 15.86 -17.83
CA MET A 286 -12.38 14.74 -18.16
C MET A 286 -13.73 14.97 -17.50
N ASP A 287 -14.81 14.75 -18.26
CA ASP A 287 -16.17 14.83 -17.72
C ASP A 287 -16.29 13.92 -16.49
N GLY A 288 -16.65 14.51 -15.35
CA GLY A 288 -16.76 13.81 -14.07
C GLY A 288 -17.79 12.69 -14.10
N ASN A 289 -18.77 12.76 -15.03
CA ASN A 289 -19.77 11.72 -15.24
C ASN A 289 -19.20 10.47 -15.94
N LEU A 290 -18.00 10.56 -16.54
CA LEU A 290 -17.34 9.45 -17.25
C LEU A 290 -16.26 8.75 -16.41
N LEU A 291 -16.01 9.18 -15.16
CA LEU A 291 -15.01 8.57 -14.29
C LEU A 291 -15.40 7.15 -13.83
N ASN A 292 -16.69 6.81 -13.88
CA ASN A 292 -17.19 5.49 -13.54
C ASN A 292 -18.48 5.19 -14.35
N PRO A 293 -18.36 4.93 -15.67
CA PRO A 293 -19.55 4.65 -16.47
C PRO A 293 -20.21 3.37 -15.95
N PRO A 294 -21.55 3.33 -15.84
CA PRO A 294 -22.24 2.09 -15.48
C PRO A 294 -21.84 0.98 -16.47
N PRO A 295 -21.67 -0.27 -16.02
CA PRO A 295 -21.37 -1.37 -16.92
C PRO A 295 -22.48 -1.44 -17.97
N VAL A 296 -22.12 -1.17 -19.22
CA VAL A 296 -23.04 -1.33 -20.35
C VAL A 296 -23.23 -2.83 -20.54
N LEU A 297 -24.36 -3.35 -20.06
CA LEU A 297 -24.80 -4.70 -20.37
C LEU A 297 -25.20 -4.69 -21.85
N GLY A 298 -24.31 -5.20 -22.70
CA GLY A 298 -24.57 -5.50 -24.10
C GLY A 298 -24.99 -6.94 -24.29
#